data_AF-A0A396QID1-F1
#
_entry.id   AF-A0A396QID1-F1
#
_cell.length_a   1.000
_cell.length_b   1.000
_cell.length_c   1.000
_cell.angle_alpha   90.00
_cell.angle_beta   90.00
_cell.angle_gamma   90.00
#
_symmetry.space_group_name_H-M   'P 1'
#
loop_
_entity.id
_entity.type
_entity.pdbx_description
1 polymer ?
#
loop_
_entity_poly.entity_id
_entity_poly.type
_entity_poly.pdbx_seq_one_letter_code
_entity_poly.pdbx_strand_id
1 'polypeptide(L)'
;MYSIDRTTSMSFKLIDVQHRHCVFTIARELRPFFLQDRSLLNSLFSFVNSVVSRMFHKDNKSELFTPGFICVLHSFDRDLKWNPHIHCLVPEGGVGSSLLWLNKKHFNYKLLRDSFQTALLNELHKRLGDSFKNVKSRIYADHNNGFYVRAMPNQCNPSQLIKYIGRYLGRPVIATSRIDSYDGVCVTFHYNRHEDNQLITETIYALDFISRLTQHIPEK
;
A
#
# COMPACT_ATOMS: atom_id res chain seq x y z
N MET A 1 -17.37 15.63 -0.52
CA MET A 1 -18.58 14.95 -0.01
C MET A 1 -18.42 13.43 -0.13
N TYR A 2 -18.30 12.87 -1.34
CA TYR A 2 -18.14 11.42 -1.57
C TYR A 2 -17.02 10.71 -0.77
N SER A 3 -15.85 11.33 -0.62
CA SER A 3 -14.74 10.75 0.16
C SER A 3 -15.01 10.68 1.66
N ILE A 4 -15.78 11.64 2.20
CA ILE A 4 -16.16 11.69 3.62
C ILE A 4 -17.18 10.59 3.90
N ASP A 5 -18.20 10.44 3.05
CA ASP A 5 -19.24 9.42 3.23
C ASP A 5 -18.66 8.00 3.17
N ARG A 6 -17.75 7.74 2.21
CA ARG A 6 -17.01 6.46 2.14
C ARG A 6 -16.16 6.21 3.37
N THR A 7 -15.46 7.23 3.85
CA THR A 7 -14.63 7.13 5.06
C THR A 7 -15.46 6.80 6.28
N THR A 8 -16.57 7.51 6.46
CA THR A 8 -17.53 7.32 7.56
C THR A 8 -18.14 5.92 7.49
N SER A 9 -18.61 5.49 6.31
CA SER A 9 -19.12 4.13 6.10
C SER A 9 -18.09 3.05 6.43
N MET A 10 -16.83 3.22 6.01
CA MET A 10 -15.75 2.29 6.34
C MET A 10 -15.39 2.30 7.82
N SER A 11 -15.53 3.44 8.51
CA SER A 11 -15.28 3.49 9.95
C SER A 11 -16.24 2.65 10.77
N PHE A 12 -17.51 2.57 10.37
CA PHE A 12 -18.50 1.74 11.04
C PHE A 12 -18.28 0.23 10.84
N LYS A 13 -17.45 -0.17 9.87
CA LYS A 13 -17.09 -1.57 9.62
C LYS A 13 -15.87 -2.03 10.44
N LEU A 14 -15.24 -1.12 11.16
CA LEU A 14 -14.10 -1.44 12.01
C LEU A 14 -14.56 -1.98 13.35
N ILE A 15 -13.90 -3.03 13.80
CA ILE A 15 -14.04 -3.55 15.15
C ILE A 15 -13.22 -2.69 16.12
N ASP A 16 -13.68 -2.54 17.36
CA ASP A 16 -12.98 -1.73 18.38
C ASP A 16 -11.82 -2.51 19.01
N VAL A 17 -10.71 -2.63 18.27
CA VAL A 17 -9.48 -3.29 18.70
C VAL A 17 -8.25 -2.50 18.23
N GLN A 18 -7.08 -2.87 18.73
CA GLN A 18 -5.82 -2.33 18.21
C GLN A 18 -5.58 -2.80 16.77
N HIS A 19 -5.19 -1.88 15.90
CA HIS A 19 -4.87 -2.15 14.51
C HIS A 19 -3.45 -1.75 14.17
N ARG A 20 -2.85 -2.49 13.25
CA ARG A 20 -1.54 -2.24 12.68
C ARG A 20 -1.66 -1.69 11.28
N HIS A 21 -0.94 -0.61 11.02
CA HIS A 21 -0.77 -0.07 9.66
C HIS A 21 0.37 -0.79 8.95
N CYS A 22 -0.01 -1.62 8.00
CA CYS A 22 0.89 -2.27 7.06
C CYS A 22 0.96 -1.49 5.74
N VAL A 23 2.15 -1.41 5.13
CA VAL A 23 2.37 -0.83 3.79
C VAL A 23 3.18 -1.82 2.98
N PHE A 24 2.59 -2.32 1.89
CA PHE A 24 3.21 -3.26 0.96
C PHE A 24 3.58 -2.50 -0.32
N THR A 25 4.86 -2.34 -0.59
CA THR A 25 5.35 -1.54 -1.73
C THR A 25 6.07 -2.44 -2.73
N ILE A 26 5.77 -2.29 -4.02
CA ILE A 26 6.46 -3.04 -5.07
C ILE A 26 7.87 -2.48 -5.30
N ALA A 27 8.80 -3.35 -5.73
CA ALA A 27 10.13 -2.92 -6.12
C ALA A 27 10.08 -1.92 -7.28
N ARG A 28 11.00 -0.95 -7.30
CA ARG A 28 11.06 0.12 -8.30
C ARG A 28 11.14 -0.44 -9.73
N GLU A 29 11.89 -1.53 -9.89
CA GLU A 29 12.11 -2.26 -11.13
C GLU A 29 10.80 -2.84 -11.71
N LEU A 30 9.79 -3.06 -10.87
CA LEU A 30 8.50 -3.61 -11.27
C LEU A 30 7.49 -2.53 -11.70
N ARG A 31 7.69 -1.29 -11.27
CA ARG A 31 6.73 -0.20 -11.48
C ARG A 31 6.38 0.04 -12.97
N PRO A 32 7.32 -0.05 -13.94
CA PRO A 32 6.99 0.10 -15.35
C PRO A 32 5.98 -0.94 -15.87
N PHE A 33 6.05 -2.19 -15.39
CA PHE A 33 5.08 -3.23 -15.79
C PHE A 33 3.68 -2.87 -15.31
N PHE A 34 3.54 -2.34 -14.10
CA PHE A 34 2.25 -1.88 -13.55
C PHE A 34 1.74 -0.60 -14.21
N LEU A 35 2.64 0.23 -14.74
CA LEU A 35 2.25 1.42 -15.50
C LEU A 35 1.72 1.04 -16.88
N GLN A 36 2.36 0.06 -17.52
CA GLN A 36 1.99 -0.43 -18.85
C GLN A 36 0.71 -1.29 -18.82
N ASP A 37 0.56 -2.15 -17.82
CA ASP A 37 -0.65 -2.96 -17.60
C ASP A 37 -1.23 -2.66 -16.21
N ARG A 38 -2.16 -1.70 -16.18
CA ARG A 38 -2.83 -1.29 -14.94
C ARG A 38 -3.74 -2.37 -14.37
N SER A 39 -4.11 -3.41 -15.12
CA SER A 39 -4.89 -4.53 -14.58
C SER A 39 -4.13 -5.26 -13.46
N LEU A 40 -2.79 -5.18 -13.45
CA LEU A 40 -1.94 -5.74 -12.41
C LEU A 40 -2.17 -5.10 -11.03
N LEU A 41 -2.64 -3.85 -10.97
CA LEU A 41 -2.90 -3.15 -9.71
C LEU A 41 -3.93 -3.90 -8.86
N ASN A 42 -4.95 -4.49 -9.48
CA ASN A 42 -5.96 -5.27 -8.78
C ASN A 42 -5.37 -6.53 -8.13
N SER A 43 -4.36 -7.13 -8.74
CA SER A 43 -3.69 -8.32 -8.20
C SER A 43 -2.96 -8.03 -6.88
N LEU A 44 -2.56 -6.78 -6.62
CA LEU A 44 -1.92 -6.40 -5.36
C LEU A 44 -2.81 -6.66 -4.14
N PHE A 45 -4.12 -6.45 -4.27
CA PHE A 45 -5.08 -6.75 -3.21
C PHE A 45 -5.08 -8.25 -2.88
N SER A 46 -5.09 -9.10 -3.90
CA SER A 46 -5.07 -10.56 -3.75
C SER A 46 -3.79 -11.06 -3.08
N PHE A 47 -2.63 -10.48 -3.42
CA PHE A 47 -1.36 -10.85 -2.78
C PHE A 47 -1.32 -10.43 -1.32
N VAL A 48 -1.70 -9.20 -1.02
CA VAL A 48 -1.75 -8.73 0.37
C VAL A 48 -2.73 -9.59 1.17
N ASN A 49 -3.89 -9.91 0.60
CA ASN A 49 -4.87 -10.77 1.24
C ASN A 49 -4.30 -12.16 1.57
N SER A 50 -3.68 -12.80 0.59
CA SER A 50 -3.06 -14.12 0.75
C SER A 50 -1.94 -14.12 1.79
N VAL A 51 -1.05 -13.12 1.74
CA VAL A 51 0.11 -13.02 2.64
C VAL A 51 -0.31 -12.77 4.09
N VAL A 52 -1.24 -11.83 4.31
CA VAL A 52 -1.76 -11.51 5.65
C VAL A 52 -2.55 -12.70 6.21
N SER A 53 -3.47 -13.27 5.44
CA SER A 53 -4.27 -14.42 5.87
C SER A 53 -3.38 -15.63 6.21
N ARG A 54 -2.37 -15.91 5.38
CA ARG A 54 -1.41 -16.99 5.63
C ARG A 54 -0.60 -16.77 6.91
N MET A 55 -0.23 -15.54 7.22
CA MET A 55 0.50 -15.23 8.46
C MET A 55 -0.33 -15.60 9.69
N PHE A 56 -1.62 -15.27 9.71
CA PHE A 56 -2.51 -15.60 10.83
C PHE A 56 -2.82 -17.09 10.88
N HIS A 57 -3.16 -17.70 9.74
CA HIS A 57 -3.44 -19.13 9.67
C HIS A 57 -2.26 -19.99 10.14
N LYS A 58 -1.01 -19.57 9.86
CA LYS A 58 0.19 -20.28 10.33
C LYS A 58 0.35 -20.28 11.85
N ASP A 59 -0.13 -19.26 12.55
CA ASP A 59 -0.02 -19.18 14.00
C ASP A 59 -0.94 -20.18 14.70
N ASN A 60 -2.12 -20.45 14.13
CA ASN A 60 -3.06 -21.43 14.67
C ASN A 60 -3.91 -22.06 13.55
N LYS A 61 -3.38 -23.15 12.98
CA LYS A 61 -4.02 -23.86 11.87
C LYS A 61 -5.29 -24.60 12.29
N SER A 62 -5.31 -25.17 13.49
CA SER A 62 -6.44 -25.94 14.02
C SER A 62 -7.69 -25.07 14.22
N GLU A 63 -7.50 -23.81 14.60
CA GLU A 63 -8.60 -22.85 14.73
C GLU A 63 -8.94 -22.15 13.43
N LEU A 64 -8.27 -22.42 12.29
CA LEU A 64 -8.44 -21.64 11.06
C LEU A 64 -8.31 -20.12 11.33
N PHE A 65 -7.31 -19.72 12.11
CA PHE A 65 -7.20 -18.34 12.60
C PHE A 65 -7.16 -17.32 11.45
N THR A 66 -8.20 -16.48 11.39
CA THR A 66 -8.51 -15.61 10.25
C THR A 66 -8.69 -14.15 10.70
N PRO A 67 -7.95 -13.20 10.11
CA PRO A 67 -8.13 -11.77 10.34
C PRO A 67 -9.13 -11.18 9.34
N GLY A 68 -9.84 -10.11 9.75
CA GLY A 68 -10.51 -9.19 8.83
C GLY A 68 -9.68 -7.91 8.70
N PHE A 69 -9.44 -7.39 7.50
CA PHE A 69 -8.59 -6.22 7.30
C PHE A 69 -9.02 -5.39 6.08
N ILE A 70 -8.61 -4.13 6.05
CA ILE A 70 -8.94 -3.18 4.99
C ILE A 70 -7.68 -2.91 4.16
N CYS A 71 -7.79 -3.02 2.84
CA CYS A 71 -6.74 -2.66 1.89
C CYS A 71 -7.14 -1.44 1.06
N VAL A 72 -6.20 -0.52 0.84
CA VAL A 72 -6.35 0.67 0.00
C VAL A 72 -5.13 0.76 -0.93
N LEU A 73 -5.38 0.84 -2.24
CA LEU A 73 -4.35 1.05 -3.24
C LEU A 73 -4.00 2.52 -3.38
N HIS A 74 -2.71 2.82 -3.33
CA HIS A 74 -2.11 4.10 -3.65
C HIS A 74 -1.16 3.93 -4.83
N SER A 75 -1.14 4.88 -5.76
CA SER A 75 -0.32 4.81 -6.98
C SER A 75 0.84 5.81 -6.99
N PHE A 76 0.94 6.68 -5.99
CA PHE A 76 1.92 7.76 -5.89
C PHE A 76 2.57 7.82 -4.52
N ASP A 77 3.80 8.32 -4.47
CA ASP A 77 4.41 8.77 -3.22
C ASP A 77 4.22 10.29 -3.03
N ARG A 78 4.81 10.83 -1.97
CA ARG A 78 4.74 12.26 -1.62
C ARG A 78 5.30 13.17 -2.72
N ASP A 79 6.20 12.69 -3.55
CA ASP A 79 6.79 13.39 -4.71
C ASP A 79 5.96 13.25 -6.02
N LEU A 80 4.77 12.64 -5.91
CA LEU A 80 3.79 12.43 -6.98
C LEU A 80 4.22 11.43 -8.07
N LYS A 81 5.38 10.78 -7.92
CA LYS A 81 5.85 9.79 -8.90
C LYS A 81 5.10 8.47 -8.77
N TRP A 82 5.00 7.73 -9.89
CA TRP A 82 4.47 6.38 -9.92
C TRP A 82 5.14 5.47 -8.87
N ASN A 83 4.35 5.03 -7.91
CA ASN A 83 4.76 4.12 -6.84
C ASN A 83 3.54 3.32 -6.33
N PRO A 84 3.08 2.28 -7.05
CA PRO A 84 1.99 1.44 -6.59
C PRO A 84 2.29 0.72 -5.27
N HIS A 85 1.43 0.90 -4.28
CA HIS A 85 1.53 0.23 -2.98
C HIS A 85 0.16 0.07 -2.32
N ILE A 86 0.06 -0.92 -1.43
CA ILE A 86 -1.14 -1.17 -0.64
C ILE A 86 -0.91 -0.69 0.79
N HIS A 87 -1.76 0.22 1.23
CA HIS A 87 -2.00 0.47 2.65
C HIS A 87 -3.00 -0.57 3.16
N CYS A 88 -2.58 -1.34 4.15
CA CYS A 88 -3.38 -2.40 4.74
C CYS A 88 -3.52 -2.16 6.24
N LEU A 89 -4.75 -2.17 6.74
CA LEU A 89 -5.05 -1.98 8.14
C LEU A 89 -5.52 -3.31 8.72
N VAL A 90 -4.67 -3.91 9.55
CA VAL A 90 -4.85 -5.27 10.07
C VAL A 90 -5.06 -5.20 11.58
N PRO A 91 -6.15 -5.75 12.15
CA PRO A 91 -6.30 -5.85 13.59
C PRO A 91 -5.18 -6.72 14.19
N GLU A 92 -4.81 -6.46 15.44
CA GLU A 92 -3.87 -7.28 16.22
C GLU A 92 -4.56 -8.55 16.76
N GLY A 93 -5.32 -9.22 15.90
CA GLY A 93 -6.10 -10.40 16.21
C GLY A 93 -7.11 -10.74 15.11
N GLY A 94 -7.96 -11.70 15.40
CA GLY A 94 -8.95 -12.24 14.48
C GLY A 94 -9.76 -13.32 15.17
N VAL A 95 -10.48 -14.13 14.39
CA VAL A 95 -11.32 -15.21 14.92
C VAL A 95 -10.92 -16.54 14.33
N GLY A 96 -11.24 -17.61 15.05
CA GLY A 96 -11.12 -18.99 14.56
C GLY A 96 -12.47 -19.67 14.35
N SER A 97 -12.45 -20.98 14.15
CA SER A 97 -13.62 -21.85 14.09
C SER A 97 -14.45 -21.81 15.38
N SER A 98 -13.82 -21.57 16.53
CA SER A 98 -14.51 -21.34 17.80
C SER A 98 -15.26 -20.01 17.89
N LEU A 99 -15.08 -19.11 16.91
CA LEU A 99 -15.60 -17.72 16.89
C LEU A 99 -15.12 -16.85 18.06
N LEU A 100 -14.19 -17.34 18.88
CA LEU A 100 -13.56 -16.57 19.94
C LEU A 100 -12.47 -15.67 19.36
N TRP A 101 -12.32 -14.49 19.96
CA TRP A 101 -11.27 -13.55 19.60
C TRP A 101 -9.89 -14.09 20.01
N LEU A 102 -8.98 -14.18 19.03
CA LEU A 102 -7.60 -14.58 19.21
C LEU A 102 -6.68 -13.38 18.97
N ASN A 103 -5.88 -13.01 19.97
CA ASN A 103 -4.97 -11.88 19.90
C ASN A 103 -3.66 -12.25 19.18
N LYS A 104 -3.13 -11.33 18.36
CA LYS A 104 -1.84 -11.45 17.69
C LYS A 104 -1.09 -10.12 17.71
N LYS A 105 -0.13 -10.00 18.63
CA LYS A 105 0.75 -8.81 18.76
C LYS A 105 2.01 -8.90 17.89
N HIS A 106 2.49 -10.10 17.58
CA HIS A 106 3.70 -10.27 16.78
C HIS A 106 3.37 -10.44 15.30
N PHE A 107 3.90 -9.59 14.42
CA PHE A 107 3.82 -9.76 12.97
C PHE A 107 5.20 -10.14 12.47
N ASN A 108 5.30 -11.28 11.77
CA ASN A 108 6.57 -11.74 11.23
C ASN A 108 6.89 -10.96 9.95
N TYR A 109 7.68 -9.89 10.08
CA TYR A 109 8.04 -9.02 8.96
C TYR A 109 8.74 -9.78 7.84
N LYS A 110 9.71 -10.65 8.17
CA LYS A 110 10.43 -11.43 7.16
C LYS A 110 9.47 -12.29 6.35
N LEU A 111 8.53 -12.97 7.00
CA LEU A 111 7.49 -13.75 6.32
C LEU A 111 6.65 -12.86 5.38
N LEU A 112 6.22 -11.67 5.83
CA LEU A 112 5.43 -10.75 5.01
C LEU A 112 6.21 -10.30 3.77
N ARG A 113 7.48 -9.88 3.95
CA ARG A 113 8.36 -9.39 2.88
C ARG A 113 8.67 -10.47 1.84
N ASP A 114 9.11 -11.63 2.31
CA ASP A 114 9.49 -12.76 1.46
C ASP A 114 8.24 -13.32 0.73
N SER A 115 7.12 -13.49 1.44
CA SER A 115 5.89 -14.01 0.82
C SER A 115 5.29 -13.04 -0.19
N PHE A 116 5.31 -11.73 0.09
CA PHE A 116 4.82 -10.72 -0.85
C PHE A 116 5.68 -10.66 -2.10
N GLN A 117 7.01 -10.69 -1.95
CA GLN A 117 7.94 -10.79 -3.08
C GLN A 117 7.66 -12.02 -3.94
N THR A 118 7.57 -13.20 -3.32
CA THR A 118 7.34 -14.44 -4.06
C THR A 118 6.00 -14.46 -4.76
N ALA A 119 4.92 -14.03 -4.08
CA ALA A 119 3.59 -13.99 -4.68
C ALA A 119 3.54 -13.08 -5.91
N LEU A 120 4.08 -11.87 -5.78
CA LEU A 120 4.12 -10.88 -6.85
C LEU A 120 4.93 -11.37 -8.06
N LEU A 121 6.16 -11.84 -7.83
CA LEU A 121 7.05 -12.29 -8.89
C LEU A 121 6.56 -13.55 -9.61
N ASN A 122 5.86 -14.44 -8.89
CA ASN A 122 5.26 -15.62 -9.50
C ASN A 122 4.07 -15.25 -10.40
N GLU A 123 3.20 -14.33 -9.99
CA GLU A 123 2.11 -13.87 -10.86
C GLU A 123 2.65 -13.15 -12.10
N LEU A 124 3.61 -12.23 -11.92
CA LEU A 124 4.20 -11.52 -13.04
C LEU A 124 4.83 -12.48 -14.05
N HIS A 125 5.51 -13.53 -13.59
CA HIS A 125 6.03 -14.57 -14.49
C HIS A 125 4.89 -15.32 -15.20
N LYS A 126 3.79 -15.66 -14.52
CA LYS A 126 2.63 -16.30 -15.17
C LYS A 126 2.03 -15.42 -16.26
N ARG A 127 1.96 -14.11 -16.06
CA ARG A 127 1.35 -13.16 -17.01
C ARG A 127 2.27 -12.76 -18.14
N LEU A 128 3.55 -12.53 -17.86
CA LEU A 128 4.53 -12.01 -18.81
C LEU A 128 5.31 -13.13 -19.52
N GLY A 129 5.21 -14.37 -19.05
CA GLY A 129 5.92 -15.53 -19.57
C GLY A 129 7.42 -15.48 -19.32
N ASP A 130 8.16 -16.32 -20.04
CA ASP A 130 9.59 -16.56 -19.80
C ASP A 130 10.48 -15.36 -20.12
N SER A 131 9.98 -14.37 -20.87
CA SER A 131 10.67 -13.09 -21.07
C SER A 131 10.95 -12.36 -19.74
N PHE A 132 10.12 -12.57 -18.72
CA PHE A 132 10.30 -11.99 -17.39
C PHE A 132 11.29 -12.77 -16.49
N LYS A 133 11.71 -13.98 -16.88
CA LYS A 133 12.54 -14.86 -16.05
C LYS A 133 13.84 -14.19 -15.60
N ASN A 134 14.52 -13.49 -16.51
CA ASN A 134 15.77 -12.79 -16.20
C ASN A 134 15.55 -11.57 -15.28
N VAL A 135 14.41 -10.89 -15.40
CA VAL A 135 14.04 -9.78 -14.51
C VAL A 135 13.73 -10.32 -13.11
N LYS A 136 12.94 -11.40 -13.03
CA LYS A 136 12.61 -12.08 -11.77
C LYS A 136 13.85 -12.53 -11.01
N SER A 137 14.81 -13.18 -11.67
CA SER A 137 16.05 -13.64 -11.03
C SER A 137 16.88 -12.47 -10.49
N ARG A 138 17.01 -11.38 -11.27
CA ARG A 138 17.72 -10.17 -10.80
C ARG A 138 17.04 -9.55 -9.58
N ILE A 139 15.71 -9.44 -9.60
CA ILE A 139 14.98 -8.88 -8.46
C ILE A 139 15.18 -9.71 -7.19
N TYR A 140 15.23 -11.04 -7.28
CA TYR A 140 15.55 -11.86 -6.11
C TYR A 140 16.98 -11.63 -5.60
N ALA A 141 17.95 -11.40 -6.49
CA ALA A 141 19.33 -11.09 -6.11
C ALA A 141 19.43 -9.71 -5.44
N ASP A 142 18.79 -8.69 -6.02
CA ASP A 142 18.85 -7.30 -5.54
C ASP A 142 18.02 -7.08 -4.26
N HIS A 143 16.93 -7.85 -4.09
CA HIS A 143 16.01 -7.78 -2.95
C HIS A 143 16.05 -9.09 -2.13
N ASN A 144 17.24 -9.51 -1.70
CA ASN A 144 17.46 -10.74 -0.93
C ASN A 144 16.75 -10.78 0.45
N ASN A 145 16.32 -9.62 0.96
CA ASN A 145 15.58 -9.45 2.21
C ASN A 145 14.06 -9.30 2.01
N GLY A 146 13.56 -9.67 0.82
CA GLY A 146 12.17 -9.50 0.44
C GLY A 146 11.81 -8.05 0.09
N PHE A 147 10.58 -7.84 -0.38
CA PHE A 147 10.10 -6.50 -0.68
C PHE A 147 9.79 -5.69 0.56
N TYR A 148 9.82 -4.37 0.43
CA TYR A 148 9.52 -3.48 1.54
C TYR A 148 8.08 -3.67 2.03
N VAL A 149 7.97 -4.21 3.23
CA VAL A 149 6.75 -4.22 4.03
C VAL A 149 7.03 -3.50 5.34
N ARG A 150 6.36 -2.36 5.52
CA ARG A 150 6.30 -1.66 6.81
C ARG A 150 5.08 -2.17 7.55
N ALA A 151 5.22 -2.56 8.81
CA ALA A 151 4.09 -2.91 9.67
C ALA A 151 4.38 -2.46 11.10
N MET A 152 4.74 -1.19 11.29
CA MET A 152 5.10 -0.70 12.61
C MET A 152 3.92 -0.83 13.58
N PRO A 153 4.15 -1.15 14.87
CA PRO A 153 3.11 -1.09 15.88
C PRO A 153 2.70 0.38 16.05
N ASN A 154 1.73 0.80 15.26
CA ASN A 154 1.04 2.05 15.51
C ASN A 154 -0.07 1.69 16.48
N GLN A 155 -0.10 2.33 17.64
CA GLN A 155 -1.27 2.29 18.53
C GLN A 155 -2.37 3.15 17.88
N CYS A 156 -2.91 2.68 16.77
CA CYS A 156 -4.04 3.33 16.12
C CYS A 156 -5.27 3.06 16.98
N ASN A 157 -5.55 3.98 17.91
CA ASN A 157 -6.85 4.02 18.56
C ASN A 157 -7.95 4.30 17.51
N PRO A 158 -9.23 4.00 17.81
CA PRO A 158 -10.32 4.14 16.83
C PRO A 158 -10.43 5.53 16.20
N SER A 159 -10.15 6.61 16.94
CA SER A 159 -10.23 7.98 16.39
C SER A 159 -9.08 8.30 15.42
N GLN A 160 -7.87 7.80 15.66
CA GLN A 160 -6.76 7.87 14.71
C GLN A 160 -7.01 7.00 13.48
N LEU A 161 -7.72 5.88 13.65
CA LEU A 161 -8.11 4.95 12.60
C LEU A 161 -9.07 5.59 11.59
N ILE A 162 -10.04 6.37 12.06
CA ILE A 162 -10.97 7.12 11.20
C ILE A 162 -10.20 8.17 10.38
N LYS A 163 -9.33 8.94 11.04
CA LYS A 163 -8.47 9.92 10.36
C LYS A 163 -7.55 9.24 9.35
N TYR A 164 -7.06 8.06 9.69
CA TYR A 164 -6.25 7.23 8.82
C TYR A 164 -7.03 6.83 7.56
N ILE A 165 -8.18 6.17 7.70
CA ILE A 165 -9.00 5.74 6.57
C ILE A 165 -9.38 6.95 5.69
N GLY A 166 -9.75 8.08 6.31
CA GLY A 166 -10.07 9.30 5.58
C GLY A 166 -8.92 9.85 4.77
N ARG A 167 -7.71 9.80 5.33
CA ARG A 167 -6.49 10.23 4.65
C ARG A 167 -6.18 9.35 3.43
N TYR A 168 -6.47 8.06 3.46
CA TYR A 168 -6.09 7.16 2.38
C TYR A 168 -7.20 6.91 1.35
N LEU A 169 -8.48 6.98 1.74
CA LEU A 169 -9.61 6.84 0.83
C LEU A 169 -9.96 8.15 0.10
N GLY A 170 -9.67 9.29 0.72
CA GLY A 170 -10.16 10.58 0.27
C GLY A 170 -9.10 11.55 -0.26
N ARG A 171 -7.81 11.19 -0.21
CA ARG A 171 -6.75 12.12 -0.61
C ARG A 171 -6.66 12.26 -2.12
N PRO A 172 -6.71 13.49 -2.65
CA PRO A 172 -6.18 13.76 -3.97
C PRO A 172 -4.67 13.48 -4.01
N VAL A 173 -4.12 13.32 -5.21
CA VAL A 173 -2.69 13.06 -5.46
C VAL A 173 -1.79 14.06 -4.71
N ILE A 174 -2.20 15.32 -4.68
CA ILE A 174 -1.57 16.38 -3.89
C ILE A 174 -2.64 17.23 -3.20
N ALA A 175 -2.36 17.67 -1.98
CA ALA A 175 -3.20 18.65 -1.29
C ALA A 175 -2.90 20.05 -1.83
N THR A 176 -3.91 20.90 -2.04
CA THR A 176 -3.74 22.26 -2.54
C THR A 176 -2.77 23.08 -1.68
N SER A 177 -2.77 22.86 -0.36
CA SER A 177 -1.85 23.51 0.58
C SER A 177 -0.38 23.17 0.37
N ARG A 178 -0.07 22.19 -0.49
CA ARG A 178 1.29 21.80 -0.85
C ARG A 178 1.77 22.44 -2.16
N ILE A 179 0.89 23.18 -2.85
CA ILE A 179 1.23 23.95 -4.05
C ILE A 179 1.55 25.36 -3.58
N ASP A 180 2.79 25.78 -3.75
CA ASP A 180 3.31 27.03 -3.21
C ASP A 180 3.07 28.21 -4.16
N SER A 181 3.31 28.01 -5.46
CA SER A 181 3.10 29.03 -6.49
C SER A 181 2.98 28.45 -7.90
N TYR A 182 2.43 29.26 -8.81
CA TYR A 182 2.38 29.01 -10.24
C TYR A 182 2.58 30.35 -10.97
N ASP A 183 3.60 30.45 -11.82
CA ASP A 183 3.99 31.69 -12.52
C ASP A 183 3.50 31.77 -13.97
N GLY A 184 2.70 30.80 -14.43
CA GLY A 184 2.28 30.65 -15.82
C GLY A 184 3.06 29.57 -16.57
N VAL A 185 4.28 29.25 -16.16
CA VAL A 185 5.18 28.28 -16.83
C VAL A 185 5.53 27.12 -15.92
N CYS A 186 5.83 27.40 -14.66
CA CYS A 186 6.34 26.47 -13.65
C CYS A 186 5.43 26.44 -12.42
N VAL A 187 5.31 25.26 -11.82
CA VAL A 187 4.62 25.03 -10.55
C VAL A 187 5.67 24.71 -9.49
N THR A 188 5.62 25.44 -8.38
CA THR A 188 6.41 25.14 -7.17
C THR A 188 5.53 24.46 -6.14
N PHE A 189 6.00 23.34 -5.60
CA PHE A 189 5.28 22.58 -4.59
C PHE A 189 6.25 21.93 -3.60
N HIS A 190 5.76 21.55 -2.43
CA HIS A 190 6.59 20.95 -1.39
C HIS A 190 6.09 19.58 -0.91
N TYR A 191 7.03 18.81 -0.34
CA TYR A 191 6.77 17.52 0.30
C TYR A 191 7.85 17.14 1.28
N ASN A 192 7.49 16.36 2.30
CA ASN A 192 8.48 15.75 3.17
C ASN A 192 8.97 14.44 2.53
N ARG A 193 10.26 14.35 2.19
CA ARG A 193 10.87 13.13 1.66
C ARG A 193 10.65 11.94 2.61
N HIS A 194 10.42 10.75 2.08
CA HIS A 194 10.02 9.60 2.93
C HIS A 194 11.19 9.08 3.79
N GLU A 195 12.39 9.13 3.25
CA GLU A 195 13.62 8.55 3.81
C GLU A 195 14.04 9.21 5.12
N ASP A 196 13.96 10.53 5.18
CA ASP A 196 14.48 11.34 6.30
C ASP A 196 13.51 12.44 6.75
N ASN A 197 12.31 12.49 6.17
CA ASN A 197 11.28 13.48 6.47
C ASN A 197 11.71 14.93 6.22
N GLN A 198 12.76 15.16 5.43
CA GLN A 198 13.22 16.49 5.05
C GLN A 198 12.17 17.18 4.17
N LEU A 199 11.86 18.44 4.46
CA LEU A 199 11.02 19.26 3.59
C LEU A 199 11.79 19.58 2.29
N ILE A 200 11.23 19.13 1.18
CA ILE A 200 11.72 19.37 -0.18
C ILE A 200 10.74 20.31 -0.86
N THR A 201 11.27 21.34 -1.52
CA THR A 201 10.54 22.21 -2.45
C THR A 201 11.05 21.95 -3.86
N GLU A 202 10.15 21.66 -4.79
CA GLU A 202 10.45 21.33 -6.17
C GLU A 202 9.70 22.29 -7.09
N THR A 203 10.39 22.80 -8.11
CA THR A 203 9.81 23.64 -9.17
C THR A 203 9.98 22.91 -10.51
N ILE A 204 8.88 22.64 -11.19
CA ILE A 204 8.86 21.94 -12.49
C ILE A 204 7.92 22.64 -13.46
N TYR A 205 8.08 22.37 -14.76
CA TYR A 205 7.16 22.86 -15.78
C TYR A 205 5.73 22.40 -15.49
N ALA A 206 4.75 23.26 -15.77
CA ALA A 206 3.34 22.99 -15.51
C ALA A 206 2.85 21.71 -16.22
N LEU A 207 3.34 21.43 -17.43
CA LEU A 207 3.01 20.20 -18.16
C LEU A 207 3.57 18.94 -17.49
N ASP A 208 4.78 19.01 -16.93
CA ASP A 208 5.36 17.89 -16.17
C ASP A 208 4.58 17.66 -14.88
N PHE A 209 4.17 18.73 -14.20
CA PHE A 209 3.31 18.65 -13.02
C PHE A 209 1.96 18.00 -13.34
N ILE A 210 1.31 18.44 -14.43
CA ILE A 210 0.04 17.84 -14.89
C ILE A 210 0.24 16.35 -15.21
N SER A 211 1.31 15.98 -15.92
CA SER A 211 1.66 14.59 -16.23
C SER A 211 1.89 13.74 -14.97
N ARG A 212 2.53 14.32 -13.94
CA ARG A 212 2.66 13.68 -12.61
C ARG A 212 1.32 13.45 -11.93
N LEU A 213 0.32 14.28 -12.16
CA LEU A 213 -1.01 14.11 -11.56
C LEU A 213 -1.89 13.13 -12.34
N THR A 214 -1.95 13.28 -13.67
CA THR A 214 -2.91 12.55 -14.51
C THR A 214 -2.61 11.06 -14.62
N GLN A 215 -1.36 10.65 -14.42
CA GLN A 215 -0.99 9.22 -14.39
C GLN A 215 -1.62 8.43 -13.23
N HIS A 216 -2.23 9.10 -12.24
CA HIS A 216 -2.91 8.44 -11.12
C HIS A 216 -4.43 8.38 -11.28
N ILE A 217 -4.96 8.93 -12.37
CA ILE A 217 -6.38 8.83 -12.70
C ILE A 217 -6.64 7.37 -13.12
N PRO A 218 -7.58 6.66 -12.46
CA PRO A 218 -7.95 5.30 -12.85
C PRO A 218 -8.44 5.24 -14.30
N GLU A 219 -8.16 4.13 -14.98
CA GLU A 219 -8.78 3.82 -16.26
C GLU A 219 -10.29 3.58 -16.07
N LYS A 220 -11.08 3.93 -17.09
CA LYS A 220 -12.54 3.77 -17.07
C LYS A 220 -12.95 2.30 -17.15
#